data_AF-A0A2X7M7B2-F1
#
_entry.id   AF-A0A2X7M7B2-F1
#
_cell.length_a   1.000
_cell.length_b   1.000
_cell.length_c   1.000
_cell.angle_alpha   90.00
_cell.angle_beta   90.00
_cell.angle_gamma   90.00
#
_symmetry.space_group_name_H-M   'P 1'
#
loop_
_entity.id
_entity.type
_entity.pdbx_description
1 polymer ?
#
loop_
_entity_poly.entity_id
_entity_poly.type
_entity_poly.pdbx_seq_one_letter_code
_entity_poly.pdbx_strand_id
1 'polypeptide(L)'
;MTDWLSRFGTARITLGVDEDFSLKNSQFDFLHPWYETPDNLFFSQHTLHRTDERTQINNGLGWRHFTPTWMSGINFFFDHDLSRYHSRADIGAEYWRDYLKLSSNGYLRLTNWRSAPELDNDYEARPANGWDVRAEGWLPAWPHLGGKLVYEQYYGDEVALFDKDDRQSNPHAITAGLNYTPFPLMTFSA
;
A
#
# COMPACT_ATOMS: atom_id res chain seq x y z
N MET A 1 1.85 14.78 26.06
CA MET A 1 1.40 16.01 25.37
C MET A 1 1.13 15.70 23.90
N THR A 2 0.44 14.58 23.61
CA THR A 2 0.30 13.97 22.28
C THR A 2 -1.17 13.68 21.93
N ASP A 3 -2.06 13.81 22.91
CA ASP A 3 -3.47 13.41 22.86
C ASP A 3 -4.36 14.33 22.01
N TRP A 4 -3.86 15.51 21.65
CA TRP A 4 -4.59 16.47 20.80
C TRP A 4 -4.36 16.21 19.31
N LEU A 5 -3.16 15.75 18.92
CA LEU A 5 -2.82 15.46 17.52
C LEU A 5 -3.40 14.12 17.05
N SER A 6 -3.60 13.16 17.97
CA SER A 6 -4.20 11.85 17.65
C SER A 6 -5.63 11.97 17.10
N ARG A 7 -6.37 13.02 17.47
CA ARG A 7 -7.77 13.23 17.06
C ARG A 7 -7.93 13.65 15.60
N PHE A 8 -6.86 14.13 14.94
CA PHE A 8 -6.93 14.65 13.58
C PHE A 8 -6.53 13.61 12.52
N GLY A 9 -5.98 12.48 12.96
CA GLY A 9 -5.57 11.38 12.10
C GLY A 9 -4.06 11.20 12.01
N THR A 10 -3.64 10.37 11.06
CA THR A 10 -2.23 10.04 10.85
C THR A 10 -1.80 10.49 9.46
N ALA A 11 -0.73 11.28 9.41
CA ALA A 11 -0.05 11.61 8.17
C ALA A 11 1.28 10.87 8.10
N ARG A 12 1.62 10.35 6.92
CA ARG A 12 2.89 9.64 6.68
C ARG A 12 3.47 10.10 5.35
N ILE A 13 4.79 10.30 5.35
CA ILE A 13 5.56 10.53 4.13
C ILE A 13 6.50 9.34 3.97
N THR A 14 6.51 8.73 2.79
CA THR A 14 7.43 7.66 2.42
C THR A 14 8.26 8.12 1.22
N LEU A 15 9.57 7.98 1.31
CA LEU A 15 10.51 8.30 0.24
C LEU A 15 11.32 7.04 -0.08
N GLY A 16 11.25 6.58 -1.33
CA GLY A 16 12.04 5.47 -1.84
C GLY A 16 13.20 5.99 -2.66
N VAL A 17 14.41 5.51 -2.37
CA VAL A 17 15.64 5.85 -3.09
C VAL A 17 16.24 4.59 -3.72
N ASP A 18 16.93 4.74 -4.84
CA ASP A 18 17.71 3.66 -5.46
C ASP A 18 19.12 3.55 -4.86
N GLU A 19 19.92 2.64 -5.43
CA GLU A 19 21.32 2.39 -5.04
C GLU A 19 22.22 3.63 -5.21
N ASP A 20 21.86 4.55 -6.11
CA ASP A 20 22.55 5.81 -6.36
C ASP A 20 22.05 6.96 -5.48
N PHE A 21 21.18 6.67 -4.50
CA PHE A 21 20.49 7.65 -3.65
C PHE A 21 19.63 8.67 -4.41
N SER A 22 19.17 8.31 -5.60
CA SER A 22 18.20 9.08 -6.38
C SER A 22 16.78 8.76 -5.91
N LEU A 23 15.93 9.79 -5.81
CA LEU A 23 14.53 9.62 -5.42
C LEU A 23 13.74 8.92 -6.53
N LYS A 24 13.30 7.69 -6.28
CA LYS A 24 12.46 6.92 -7.20
C LYS A 24 10.98 7.04 -6.90
N ASN A 25 10.65 7.08 -5.60
CA ASN A 25 9.27 7.05 -5.15
C ASN A 25 9.03 8.09 -4.07
N SER A 26 7.90 8.76 -4.14
CA SER A 26 7.40 9.59 -3.05
C SER A 26 5.93 9.31 -2.81
N GLN A 27 5.54 9.21 -1.55
CA GLN A 27 4.18 8.92 -1.15
C GLN A 27 3.82 9.75 0.08
N PHE A 28 2.61 10.31 0.04
CA PHE A 28 1.96 10.97 1.15
C PHE A 28 0.66 10.23 1.45
N ASP A 29 0.54 9.70 2.66
CA ASP A 29 -0.69 9.09 3.17
C ASP A 29 -1.31 10.01 4.23
N PHE A 30 -2.63 10.13 4.21
CA PHE A 30 -3.41 10.79 5.24
C PHE A 30 -4.62 9.93 5.61
N LEU A 31 -4.68 9.48 6.86
CA LEU A 31 -5.81 8.76 7.43
C LEU A 31 -6.56 9.69 8.36
N HIS A 32 -7.86 9.89 8.12
CA HIS A 32 -8.73 10.73 8.93
C HIS A 32 -9.80 9.89 9.67
N PRO A 33 -9.84 9.93 11.02
CA PRO A 33 -10.85 9.23 11.82
C PRO A 33 -12.17 10.01 11.82
N TRP A 34 -13.23 9.44 11.24
CA TRP A 34 -14.57 10.05 11.23
C TRP A 34 -15.36 9.69 12.49
N TYR A 35 -15.21 8.46 12.96
CA TYR A 35 -15.87 7.97 14.16
C TYR A 35 -14.93 7.04 14.91
N GLU A 36 -14.67 7.37 16.17
CA GLU A 36 -13.70 6.68 17.02
C GLU A 36 -14.32 6.39 18.39
N THR A 37 -14.33 5.12 18.77
CA THR A 37 -14.66 4.61 20.11
C THR A 37 -13.55 3.65 20.56
N PRO A 38 -13.53 3.21 21.83
CA PRO A 38 -12.52 2.26 22.29
C PRO A 38 -12.45 0.97 21.45
N ASP A 39 -13.58 0.55 20.87
CA ASP A 39 -13.70 -0.72 20.17
C ASP A 39 -13.83 -0.55 18.64
N ASN A 40 -14.01 0.67 18.12
CA ASN A 40 -14.31 0.87 16.70
C ASN A 40 -13.70 2.15 16.15
N LEU A 41 -13.14 2.06 14.94
CA LEU A 41 -12.67 3.19 14.14
C LEU A 41 -13.26 3.10 12.74
N PHE A 42 -14.01 4.11 12.34
CA PHE A 42 -14.35 4.36 10.93
C PHE A 42 -13.52 5.52 10.41
N PHE A 43 -12.85 5.33 9.29
CA PHE A 43 -11.87 6.27 8.76
C PHE A 43 -11.96 6.41 7.24
N SER A 44 -11.49 7.54 6.73
CA SER A 44 -11.08 7.67 5.34
C SER A 44 -9.57 7.71 5.24
N GLN A 45 -9.02 7.23 4.14
CA GLN A 45 -7.61 7.32 3.83
C GLN A 45 -7.42 7.87 2.42
N HIS A 46 -6.51 8.82 2.31
CA HIS A 46 -6.15 9.48 1.07
C HIS A 46 -4.65 9.33 0.86
N THR A 47 -4.26 8.80 -0.27
CA THR A 47 -2.86 8.61 -0.65
C THR A 47 -2.61 9.36 -1.94
N LEU A 48 -1.51 10.10 -1.99
CA LEU A 48 -0.93 10.65 -3.20
C LEU A 48 0.46 10.05 -3.33
N HIS A 49 0.74 9.34 -4.41
CA HIS A 49 2.07 8.82 -4.65
C HIS A 49 2.53 9.06 -6.08
N ARG A 50 3.85 9.15 -6.22
CA ARG A 50 4.55 9.24 -7.49
C ARG A 50 5.59 8.14 -7.56
N THR A 51 5.46 7.29 -8.58
CA THR A 51 6.35 6.16 -8.90
C THR A 51 6.54 6.15 -10.41
N ASP A 52 7.78 6.01 -10.89
CA ASP A 52 8.10 5.90 -12.33
C ASP A 52 7.38 6.93 -13.20
N GLU A 53 7.46 8.21 -12.78
CA GLU A 53 6.82 9.36 -13.44
C GLU A 53 5.28 9.35 -13.47
N ARG A 54 4.63 8.35 -12.88
CA ARG A 54 3.18 8.26 -12.76
C ARG A 54 2.74 8.85 -11.43
N THR A 55 1.80 9.78 -11.49
CA THR A 55 1.14 10.34 -10.31
C THR A 55 -0.17 9.62 -10.10
N GLN A 56 -0.38 9.07 -8.92
CA GLN A 56 -1.52 8.25 -8.60
C GLN A 56 -2.15 8.73 -7.30
N ILE A 57 -3.48 8.65 -7.23
CA ILE A 57 -4.26 8.94 -6.04
C ILE A 57 -5.05 7.71 -5.62
N ASN A 58 -5.14 7.46 -4.32
CA ASN A 58 -5.91 6.36 -3.74
C ASN A 58 -6.82 6.96 -2.69
N ASN A 59 -8.12 6.74 -2.80
CA ASN A 59 -9.10 7.24 -1.86
C ASN A 59 -9.91 6.06 -1.33
N GLY A 60 -9.94 5.90 -0.02
CA GLY A 60 -10.59 4.76 0.57
C GLY A 60 -11.31 5.06 1.87
N LEU A 61 -12.16 4.11 2.24
CA LEU A 61 -12.88 4.06 3.50
C LEU A 61 -12.54 2.74 4.18
N GLY A 62 -12.47 2.76 5.50
CA GLY A 62 -12.22 1.55 6.26
C GLY A 62 -12.90 1.58 7.61
N TRP A 63 -13.07 0.37 8.14
CA TRP A 63 -13.54 0.14 9.48
C TRP A 63 -12.61 -0.85 10.18
N ARG A 64 -12.26 -0.54 11.44
CA ARG A 64 -11.47 -1.38 12.32
C ARG A 64 -12.23 -1.61 13.61
N HIS A 65 -12.22 -2.85 14.08
CA HIS A 65 -12.73 -3.27 15.36
C HIS A 65 -11.58 -3.70 16.26
N PHE A 66 -11.57 -3.21 17.50
CA PHE A 66 -10.51 -3.43 18.48
C PHE A 66 -11.02 -4.28 19.64
N THR A 67 -10.14 -5.15 20.12
CA THR A 67 -10.28 -5.88 21.37
C THR A 67 -9.00 -5.68 22.20
N PRO A 68 -8.94 -6.13 23.47
CA PRO A 68 -7.73 -6.02 24.26
C PRO A 68 -6.49 -6.75 23.71
N THR A 69 -6.66 -7.66 22.74
CA THR A 69 -5.55 -8.53 22.26
C THR A 69 -5.39 -8.57 20.74
N TRP A 70 -6.37 -8.07 19.99
CA TRP A 70 -6.33 -8.07 18.53
C TRP A 70 -7.23 -6.98 17.94
N MET A 71 -6.92 -6.61 16.70
CA MET A 71 -7.71 -5.72 15.86
C MET A 71 -8.02 -6.43 14.53
N SER A 72 -9.24 -6.28 14.02
CA SER A 72 -9.58 -6.69 12.66
C SER A 72 -10.19 -5.53 11.90
N GLY A 73 -9.92 -5.44 10.60
CA GLY A 73 -10.48 -4.38 9.78
C GLY A 73 -10.80 -4.82 8.37
N ILE A 74 -11.63 -4.02 7.73
CA ILE A 74 -11.88 -4.07 6.28
C ILE A 74 -11.72 -2.67 5.71
N ASN A 75 -11.25 -2.60 4.47
CA ASN A 75 -11.11 -1.34 3.76
C ASN A 75 -11.46 -1.51 2.29
N PHE A 76 -11.84 -0.40 1.67
CA PHE A 76 -12.16 -0.30 0.26
C PHE A 76 -11.47 0.94 -0.29
N PHE A 77 -10.78 0.79 -1.41
CA PHE A 77 -10.08 1.88 -2.08
C PHE A 77 -10.53 2.01 -3.53
N PHE A 78 -10.48 3.25 -4.00
CA PHE A 78 -10.53 3.61 -5.40
C PHE A 78 -9.21 4.27 -5.76
N ASP A 79 -8.50 3.60 -6.65
CA ASP A 79 -7.21 4.02 -7.18
C ASP A 79 -7.42 4.67 -8.54
N HIS A 80 -6.79 5.83 -8.75
CA HIS A 80 -6.79 6.53 -10.02
C HIS A 80 -5.41 7.04 -10.36
N ASP A 81 -4.93 6.60 -11.52
CA ASP A 81 -3.72 7.14 -12.12
C ASP A 81 -4.04 8.42 -12.89
N LEU A 82 -3.46 9.54 -12.44
CA LEU A 82 -3.64 10.86 -13.05
C LEU A 82 -2.77 11.04 -14.31
N SER A 83 -1.70 10.27 -14.46
CA SER A 83 -0.78 10.32 -15.60
C SER A 83 -1.24 9.46 -16.79
N ARG A 84 -1.91 8.32 -16.53
CA ARG A 84 -2.38 7.38 -17.56
C ARG A 84 -3.89 7.15 -17.58
N TYR A 85 -4.62 7.76 -16.65
CA TYR A 85 -6.08 7.70 -16.56
C TYR A 85 -6.65 6.29 -16.44
N HIS A 86 -5.95 5.41 -15.73
CA HIS A 86 -6.44 4.10 -15.34
C HIS A 86 -7.04 4.14 -13.94
N SER A 87 -8.13 3.41 -13.73
CA SER A 87 -8.75 3.26 -12.42
C SER A 87 -8.87 1.80 -12.01
N ARG A 88 -8.75 1.57 -10.71
CA ARG A 88 -8.84 0.27 -10.04
C ARG A 88 -9.66 0.43 -8.76
N ALA A 89 -10.34 -0.65 -8.36
CA ALA A 89 -11.00 -0.77 -7.07
C ALA A 89 -10.32 -1.87 -6.27
N ASP A 90 -10.20 -1.64 -4.98
CA ASP A 90 -9.44 -2.51 -4.10
C ASP A 90 -10.25 -2.80 -2.84
N ILE A 91 -10.13 -4.03 -2.36
CA ILE A 91 -10.74 -4.48 -1.11
C ILE A 91 -9.65 -5.09 -0.24
N GLY A 92 -9.54 -4.63 0.99
CA GLY A 92 -8.56 -5.08 1.95
C GLY A 92 -9.21 -5.65 3.21
N ALA A 93 -8.53 -6.64 3.80
CA ALA A 93 -8.81 -7.13 5.14
C ALA A 93 -7.53 -7.03 5.98
N GLU A 94 -7.70 -6.72 7.26
CA GLU A 94 -6.61 -6.51 8.22
C GLU A 94 -6.83 -7.39 9.46
N TYR A 95 -5.75 -7.96 9.98
CA TYR A 95 -5.73 -8.64 11.28
C TYR A 95 -4.44 -8.35 12.02
N TRP A 96 -4.51 -7.56 13.09
CA TRP A 96 -3.34 -7.11 13.83
C TRP A 96 -3.39 -7.61 15.28
N ARG A 97 -2.22 -7.81 15.86
CA ARG A 97 -1.96 -8.10 17.27
C ARG A 97 -0.72 -7.33 17.71
N ASP A 98 -0.39 -7.41 18.99
CA ASP A 98 0.89 -6.90 19.47
C ASP A 98 2.04 -7.51 18.67
N TYR A 99 2.87 -6.65 18.10
CA TYR A 99 4.04 -6.99 17.28
C TYR A 99 3.76 -7.76 15.99
N LEU A 100 2.50 -7.86 15.52
CA LEU A 100 2.14 -8.55 14.29
C LEU A 100 1.02 -7.81 13.54
N LYS A 101 1.23 -7.56 12.25
CA LYS A 101 0.21 -7.05 11.34
C LYS A 101 0.10 -7.96 10.14
N LEU A 102 -1.10 -8.48 9.91
CA LEU A 102 -1.45 -9.21 8.71
C LEU A 102 -2.43 -8.40 7.88
N SER A 103 -2.28 -8.41 6.58
CA SER A 103 -3.25 -7.83 5.64
C SER A 103 -3.33 -8.63 4.35
N SER A 104 -4.49 -8.61 3.72
CA SER A 104 -4.69 -9.17 2.39
C SER A 104 -5.48 -8.18 1.55
N ASN A 105 -5.05 -7.92 0.32
CA ASN A 105 -5.71 -6.99 -0.58
C ASN A 105 -6.06 -7.67 -1.91
N GLY A 106 -7.21 -7.35 -2.46
CA GLY A 106 -7.64 -7.75 -3.80
C GLY A 106 -7.76 -6.53 -4.70
N TYR A 107 -7.27 -6.66 -5.92
CA TYR A 107 -7.13 -5.58 -6.90
C TYR A 107 -7.99 -5.87 -8.14
N LEU A 108 -8.96 -5.01 -8.43
CA LEU A 108 -9.91 -5.17 -9.53
C LEU A 108 -9.87 -3.99 -10.48
N ARG A 109 -9.53 -4.25 -11.75
CA ARG A 109 -9.56 -3.20 -12.79
C ARG A 109 -10.97 -2.63 -12.97
N LEU A 110 -11.06 -1.31 -13.13
CA LEU A 110 -12.28 -0.62 -13.52
C LEU A 110 -12.20 -0.03 -14.93
N THR A 111 -10.98 0.20 -15.41
CA THR A 111 -10.71 0.71 -16.76
C THR A 111 -10.17 -0.38 -17.66
N ASN A 112 -10.51 -0.29 -18.95
CA ASN A 112 -10.02 -1.17 -19.99
C ASN A 112 -8.77 -0.61 -20.67
N TRP A 113 -8.33 -1.31 -21.71
CA TRP A 113 -7.21 -0.97 -22.57
C TRP A 113 -7.24 0.47 -23.05
N ARG A 114 -6.07 1.10 -23.00
CA ARG A 114 -5.79 2.45 -23.52
C ARG A 114 -4.38 2.47 -24.07
N SER A 115 -4.11 3.31 -25.05
CA SER A 115 -2.76 3.56 -25.56
C SER A 115 -1.78 3.79 -24.41
N ALA A 116 -0.60 3.16 -24.47
CA ALA A 116 0.44 3.23 -23.46
C ALA A 116 1.63 4.08 -23.98
N PRO A 117 1.71 5.38 -23.63
CA PRO A 117 2.82 6.23 -24.04
C PRO A 117 4.20 5.73 -23.58
N GLU A 118 4.25 4.98 -22.50
CA GLU A 118 5.47 4.36 -21.95
C GLU A 118 6.05 3.21 -22.81
N LEU A 119 5.28 2.73 -23.79
CA LEU A 119 5.63 1.68 -24.75
C LEU A 119 5.51 2.23 -26.18
N ASP A 120 5.95 3.49 -26.38
CA ASP A 120 5.94 4.23 -27.66
C ASP A 120 4.55 4.33 -28.35
N ASN A 121 3.47 4.06 -27.61
CA ASN A 121 2.10 3.90 -28.13
C ASN A 121 1.90 2.73 -29.10
N ASP A 122 2.84 1.77 -29.14
CA ASP A 122 2.70 0.54 -29.91
C ASP A 122 1.82 -0.50 -29.19
N TYR A 123 1.58 -0.29 -27.90
CA TYR A 123 0.80 -1.17 -27.03
C TYR A 123 -0.35 -0.43 -26.36
N GLU A 124 -1.35 -1.19 -25.96
CA GLU A 124 -2.35 -0.75 -25.00
C GLU A 124 -2.03 -1.31 -23.61
N ALA A 125 -2.30 -0.53 -22.56
CA ALA A 125 -2.19 -0.93 -21.17
C ALA A 125 -3.56 -0.89 -20.47
N ARG A 126 -3.70 -1.70 -19.43
CA ARG A 126 -4.81 -1.65 -18.46
C ARG A 126 -4.33 -2.17 -17.10
N PRO A 127 -5.01 -1.84 -15.99
CA PRO A 127 -4.68 -2.44 -14.70
C PRO A 127 -4.83 -3.97 -14.75
N ALA A 128 -3.80 -4.67 -14.26
CA ALA A 128 -3.89 -6.10 -14.01
C ALA A 128 -4.75 -6.34 -12.77
N ASN A 129 -5.58 -7.38 -12.82
CA ASN A 129 -6.22 -7.88 -11.60
C ASN A 129 -5.20 -8.70 -10.82
N GLY A 130 -5.32 -8.70 -9.50
CA GLY A 130 -4.40 -9.45 -8.65
C GLY A 130 -4.81 -9.42 -7.20
N TRP A 131 -3.94 -9.94 -6.35
CA TRP A 131 -4.08 -9.87 -4.91
C TRP A 131 -2.71 -9.96 -4.25
N ASP A 132 -2.62 -9.46 -3.03
CA ASP A 132 -1.46 -9.64 -2.18
C ASP A 132 -1.86 -10.13 -0.78
N VAL A 133 -0.88 -10.74 -0.11
CA VAL A 133 -0.91 -11.00 1.33
C VAL A 133 0.39 -10.48 1.93
N ARG A 134 0.28 -9.84 3.09
CA ARG A 134 1.39 -9.18 3.77
C ARG A 134 1.39 -9.52 5.23
N ALA A 135 2.59 -9.80 5.74
CA ALA A 135 2.88 -9.98 7.14
C ALA A 135 4.01 -9.03 7.54
N GLU A 136 3.77 -8.23 8.57
CA GLU A 136 4.79 -7.40 9.21
C GLU A 136 4.86 -7.78 10.69
N GLY A 137 6.07 -7.96 11.21
CA GLY A 137 6.28 -8.36 12.59
C GLY A 137 7.45 -7.62 13.23
N TRP A 138 7.39 -7.43 14.54
CA TRP A 138 8.45 -6.78 15.33
C TRP A 138 8.94 -7.72 16.42
N LEU A 139 10.21 -7.62 16.81
CA LEU A 139 10.73 -8.42 17.91
C LEU A 139 10.18 -7.89 19.25
N PRO A 140 9.48 -8.70 20.07
CA PRO A 140 8.94 -8.20 21.34
C PRO A 140 10.01 -7.70 22.30
N ALA A 141 11.17 -8.35 22.31
CA ALA A 141 12.32 -7.95 23.13
C ALA A 141 13.07 -6.73 22.56
N TRP A 142 12.91 -6.41 21.27
CA TRP A 142 13.50 -5.25 20.63
C TRP A 142 12.55 -4.66 19.56
N PRO A 143 11.52 -3.90 19.98
CA PRO A 143 10.44 -3.48 19.08
C PRO A 143 10.85 -2.50 17.97
N HIS A 144 12.10 -2.02 18.00
CA HIS A 144 12.64 -1.15 16.97
C HIS A 144 13.05 -1.94 15.72
N LEU A 145 13.23 -3.26 15.83
CA LEU A 145 13.57 -4.13 14.72
C LEU A 145 12.35 -4.97 14.32
N GLY A 146 12.01 -4.92 13.05
CA GLY A 146 10.93 -5.71 12.47
C GLY A 146 11.31 -6.29 11.12
N GLY A 147 10.45 -7.18 10.64
CA GLY A 147 10.53 -7.79 9.33
C GLY A 147 9.21 -7.69 8.59
N LYS A 148 9.28 -7.76 7.27
CA LYS A 148 8.14 -7.73 6.36
C LYS A 148 8.26 -8.85 5.36
N LEU A 149 7.14 -9.51 5.08
CA LEU A 149 7.00 -10.49 4.01
C LEU A 149 5.74 -10.15 3.22
N VAL A 150 5.85 -10.12 1.90
CA VAL A 150 4.74 -9.92 0.96
C VAL A 150 4.77 -11.01 -0.07
N TYR A 151 3.61 -11.58 -0.37
CA TYR A 151 3.39 -12.41 -1.54
C TYR A 151 2.32 -11.72 -2.39
N GLU A 152 2.59 -11.52 -3.67
CA GLU A 152 1.66 -10.89 -4.62
C GLU A 152 1.53 -11.72 -5.88
N GLN A 153 0.33 -11.74 -6.45
CA GLN A 153 -0.02 -12.46 -7.67
C GLN A 153 -0.90 -11.59 -8.55
N TYR A 154 -0.53 -11.48 -9.82
CA TYR A 154 -1.31 -10.77 -10.84
C TYR A 154 -1.66 -11.68 -12.01
N TYR A 155 -2.69 -11.30 -12.77
CA TYR A 155 -3.23 -12.11 -13.84
C TYR A 155 -3.29 -11.34 -15.17
N GLY A 156 -2.82 -11.99 -16.23
CA GLY A 156 -2.72 -11.46 -17.58
C GLY A 156 -1.59 -12.11 -18.37
N ASP A 157 -1.56 -11.89 -19.69
CA ASP A 157 -0.59 -12.52 -20.59
C ASP A 157 0.75 -11.76 -20.61
N GLU A 158 0.71 -10.44 -20.52
CA GLU A 158 1.88 -9.55 -20.50
C GLU A 158 1.81 -8.56 -19.34
N VAL A 159 1.96 -9.07 -18.11
CA VAL A 159 1.91 -8.25 -16.89
C VAL A 159 3.31 -7.75 -16.54
N ALA A 160 3.45 -6.43 -16.41
CA ALA A 160 4.67 -5.74 -15.99
C ALA A 160 4.76 -5.66 -14.45
N LEU A 161 5.07 -6.79 -13.78
CA LEU A 161 5.18 -6.83 -12.31
C LEU A 161 6.48 -6.20 -11.80
N PHE A 162 7.60 -6.49 -12.47
CA PHE A 162 8.92 -6.00 -12.08
C PHE A 162 9.40 -4.84 -12.96
N ASP A 163 9.21 -4.97 -14.27
CA ASP A 163 9.57 -3.95 -15.25
C ASP A 163 8.57 -4.00 -16.42
N LYS A 164 8.34 -2.86 -17.08
CA LYS A 164 7.56 -2.77 -18.33
C LYS A 164 8.24 -3.46 -19.51
N ASP A 165 9.56 -3.60 -19.44
CA ASP A 165 10.38 -4.26 -20.45
C ASP A 165 10.50 -5.78 -20.20
N ASP A 166 10.20 -6.26 -19.00
CA ASP A 166 10.13 -7.69 -18.62
C ASP A 166 8.70 -8.11 -18.23
N ARG A 167 7.85 -8.26 -19.25
CA ARG A 167 6.44 -8.65 -19.07
C ARG A 167 6.28 -10.16 -19.00
N GLN A 168 5.48 -10.62 -18.04
CA GLN A 168 5.33 -12.04 -17.74
C GLN A 168 3.87 -12.47 -17.71
N SER A 169 3.62 -13.76 -17.97
CA SER A 169 2.28 -14.34 -17.88
C SER A 169 1.97 -14.76 -16.44
N ASN A 170 0.86 -14.25 -15.91
CA ASN A 170 0.38 -14.47 -14.54
C ASN A 170 1.50 -14.45 -13.47
N PRO A 171 2.28 -13.36 -13.37
CA PRO A 171 3.45 -13.31 -12.52
C PRO A 171 3.09 -13.23 -11.03
N HIS A 172 4.04 -13.67 -10.22
CA HIS A 172 4.01 -13.53 -8.77
C HIS A 172 5.35 -13.03 -8.26
N ALA A 173 5.35 -12.41 -7.08
CA ALA A 173 6.56 -11.99 -6.40
C ALA A 173 6.49 -12.30 -4.90
N ILE A 174 7.66 -12.55 -4.32
CA ILE A 174 7.85 -12.64 -2.88
C ILE A 174 8.85 -11.55 -2.49
N THR A 175 8.41 -10.62 -1.65
CA THR A 175 9.25 -9.56 -1.11
C THR A 175 9.49 -9.81 0.37
N ALA A 176 10.75 -9.92 0.77
CA ALA A 176 11.17 -9.94 2.16
C ALA A 176 11.99 -8.68 2.47
N GLY A 177 11.75 -8.07 3.63
CA GLY A 177 12.47 -6.87 4.04
C GLY A 177 12.63 -6.75 5.54
N LEU A 178 13.55 -5.89 5.96
CA LEU A 178 13.84 -5.55 7.35
C LEU A 178 13.50 -4.08 7.61
N ASN A 179 12.92 -3.82 8.77
CA ASN A 179 12.49 -2.49 9.20
C ASN A 179 13.22 -2.10 10.49
N TYR A 180 13.75 -0.89 10.55
CA TYR A 180 14.32 -0.29 11.75
C TYR A 180 13.65 1.03 12.10
N THR A 181 12.96 1.08 13.24
CA THR A 181 12.22 2.24 13.75
C THR A 181 12.91 2.77 15.02
N PRO A 182 13.93 3.64 14.89
CA PRO A 182 14.66 4.16 16.06
C PRO A 182 13.78 5.00 17.00
N PHE A 183 12.76 5.66 16.45
CA PHE A 183 11.76 6.42 17.18
C PHE A 183 10.45 6.50 16.36
N PRO A 184 9.28 6.76 16.98
CA PRO A 184 7.97 6.60 16.32
C PRO A 184 7.75 7.37 15.02
N LEU A 185 8.49 8.46 14.79
CA LEU A 185 8.33 9.33 13.60
C LEU A 185 9.16 8.86 12.39
N MET A 186 10.12 7.94 12.57
CA MET A 186 11.05 7.55 11.51
C MET A 186 11.25 6.04 11.47
N THR A 187 11.12 5.47 10.27
CA THR A 187 11.40 4.06 10.01
C THR A 187 12.27 3.96 8.75
N PHE A 188 13.31 3.15 8.83
CA PHE A 188 14.12 2.74 7.70
C PHE A 188 13.70 1.32 7.28
N SER A 189 13.67 1.06 5.98
CA SER A 189 13.32 -0.25 5.42
C SER A 189 14.32 -0.62 4.33
N ALA A 190 14.68 -1.90 4.27
CA ALA A 190 15.53 -2.49 3.23
C ALA A 190 14.98 -3.87 2.82
#